data_AF-A0A9E8ZKA6-F1
#
_entry.id   AF-A0A9E8ZKA6-F1
#
_cell.length_a   1.000
_cell.length_b   1.000
_cell.length_c   1.000
_cell.angle_alpha   90.00
_cell.angle_beta   90.00
_cell.angle_gamma   90.00
#
_symmetry.space_group_name_H-M   'P 1'
#
loop_
_entity.id
_entity.type
_entity.pdbx_description
1 polymer ?
#
loop_
_entity_poly.entity_id
_entity_poly.type
_entity_poly.pdbx_seq_one_letter_code
_entity_poly.pdbx_strand_id
1 'polypeptide(L)'
;MELSVISRSATPTLEGSPTHSLPSPPSSHSANVQLSPPVQQNNFRQALRVFLSTFITIFLAELGDKTQVTTLLMSAESQSPWVVFLGAGAALVATSLLGVWLGHWLSKRISTRTLETAAGAMLLLIAVMLLWDVVQG
;
A
#
# COMPACT_ATOMS: atom_id res chain seq x y z
N MET A 1 -55.33 -58.35 -27.53
CA MET A 1 -55.49 -57.34 -26.45
C MET A 1 -55.48 -58.13 -25.14
N GLU A 2 -54.40 -58.73 -24.62
CA GLU A 2 -53.00 -58.30 -24.47
C GLU A 2 -52.89 -56.90 -23.87
N LEU A 3 -53.06 -56.78 -22.55
CA LEU A 3 -52.67 -55.63 -21.73
C LEU A 3 -52.38 -56.10 -20.28
N SER A 4 -51.25 -55.57 -19.75
CA SER A 4 -50.70 -55.67 -18.38
C SER A 4 -50.00 -56.96 -17.93
N VAL A 5 -48.96 -57.35 -18.68
CA VAL A 5 -47.55 -57.27 -18.24
C VAL A 5 -47.33 -57.14 -16.71
N ILE A 6 -47.17 -58.30 -16.07
CA ILE A 6 -45.97 -58.71 -15.33
C ILE A 6 -45.42 -57.68 -14.31
N SER A 7 -45.93 -57.79 -13.08
CA SER A 7 -45.18 -57.45 -11.86
C SER A 7 -44.16 -58.55 -11.58
N ARG A 8 -42.92 -58.39 -12.05
CA ARG A 8 -41.76 -59.18 -11.62
C ARG A 8 -40.81 -58.28 -10.86
N SER A 9 -40.76 -58.49 -9.55
CA SER A 9 -39.71 -58.02 -8.64
C SER A 9 -38.35 -58.52 -9.14
N ALA A 10 -37.61 -57.65 -9.80
CA ALA A 10 -36.21 -57.84 -10.11
C ALA A 10 -35.46 -56.61 -9.59
N THR A 11 -34.89 -56.74 -8.40
CA THR A 11 -33.77 -55.89 -7.99
C THR A 11 -32.52 -56.76 -7.92
N PRO A 12 -31.40 -56.34 -8.54
CA PRO A 12 -30.36 -57.23 -9.01
C PRO A 12 -29.35 -57.58 -7.92
N THR A 13 -28.94 -58.84 -7.91
CA THR A 13 -27.57 -59.35 -7.76
C THR A 13 -26.56 -58.44 -7.03
N LEU A 14 -26.09 -58.91 -5.88
CA LEU A 14 -24.84 -58.47 -5.24
C LEU A 14 -23.66 -58.78 -6.17
N GLU A 15 -23.39 -57.89 -7.12
CA GLU A 15 -22.15 -57.88 -7.88
C GLU A 15 -21.03 -57.26 -7.05
N GLY A 16 -19.93 -58.03 -6.94
CA GLY A 16 -18.56 -57.63 -6.61
C GLY A 16 -18.36 -56.34 -5.83
N SER A 17 -18.05 -56.46 -4.54
CA SER A 17 -17.22 -55.45 -3.87
C SER A 17 -15.96 -55.26 -4.71
N PRO A 18 -15.70 -54.07 -5.30
CA PRO A 18 -14.40 -53.81 -5.84
C PRO A 18 -13.43 -53.89 -4.66
N THR A 19 -12.54 -54.88 -4.65
CA THR A 19 -11.30 -54.83 -3.89
C THR A 19 -10.48 -53.69 -4.49
N HIS A 20 -10.92 -52.45 -4.22
CA HIS A 20 -10.16 -51.26 -4.49
C HIS A 20 -9.04 -51.31 -3.46
N SER A 21 -7.94 -51.96 -3.84
CA SER A 21 -6.67 -51.86 -3.13
C SER A 21 -6.44 -50.38 -2.86
N LEU A 22 -6.48 -50.00 -1.59
CA LEU A 22 -6.06 -48.66 -1.22
C LEU A 22 -4.66 -48.45 -1.83
N PRO A 23 -4.42 -47.32 -2.53
CA PRO A 23 -3.06 -46.98 -2.88
C PRO A 23 -2.23 -46.97 -1.59
N SER A 24 -1.11 -47.67 -1.61
CA SER A 24 -0.17 -47.68 -0.49
C SER A 24 0.20 -46.23 -0.14
N PRO A 25 0.31 -45.90 1.16
CA PRO A 25 0.70 -44.56 1.56
C PRO A 25 2.05 -44.23 0.91
N PRO A 26 2.22 -43.00 0.35
CA PRO A 26 3.48 -42.61 -0.26
C PRO A 26 4.59 -42.76 0.78
N SER A 27 5.62 -43.52 0.42
CA SER A 27 6.84 -43.68 1.20
C SER A 27 7.33 -42.30 1.64
N SER A 28 7.64 -42.15 2.92
CA SER A 28 8.19 -40.95 3.54
C SER A 28 9.49 -40.52 2.84
N HIS A 29 9.37 -39.81 1.73
CA HIS A 29 10.36 -38.84 1.34
C HIS A 29 10.31 -37.78 2.43
N SER A 30 11.27 -37.91 3.34
CA SER A 30 11.67 -36.91 4.31
C SER A 30 11.84 -35.59 3.58
N ALA A 31 10.74 -34.86 3.43
CA ALA A 31 10.79 -33.45 3.15
C ALA A 31 11.55 -32.87 4.34
N ASN A 32 12.84 -32.58 4.12
CA ASN A 32 13.60 -31.72 4.99
C ASN A 32 12.87 -30.37 4.95
N VAL A 33 11.89 -30.22 5.85
CA VAL A 33 11.30 -28.95 6.20
C VAL A 33 12.42 -28.19 6.86
N GLN A 34 13.21 -27.52 6.03
CA GLN A 34 14.18 -26.53 6.45
C GLN A 34 13.36 -25.46 7.18
N LEU A 35 13.26 -25.57 8.51
CA LEU A 35 12.76 -24.47 9.33
C LEU A 35 13.72 -23.31 9.07
N SER A 36 13.30 -22.40 8.20
CA SER A 36 13.92 -21.08 8.13
C SER A 36 13.86 -20.54 9.55
N PRO A 37 15.00 -20.22 10.20
CA PRO A 37 14.94 -19.69 11.55
C PRO A 37 14.02 -18.47 11.54
N PRO A 38 13.16 -18.29 12.56
CA PRO A 38 12.38 -17.08 12.67
C PRO A 38 13.38 -15.92 12.64
N VAL A 39 13.34 -15.13 11.57
CA VAL A 39 14.15 -13.93 11.47
C VAL A 39 13.61 -13.01 12.56
N GLN A 40 14.23 -13.06 13.74
CA GLN A 40 14.05 -12.09 14.80
C GLN A 40 14.68 -10.79 14.29
N GLN A 41 14.03 -10.16 13.31
CA GLN A 41 14.46 -8.90 12.76
C GLN A 41 14.23 -7.87 13.85
N ASN A 42 15.32 -7.39 14.44
CA ASN A 42 15.26 -6.36 15.47
C ASN A 42 14.32 -5.24 14.99
N ASN A 43 13.20 -5.03 15.69
CA ASN A 43 12.18 -4.03 15.32
C ASN A 43 12.82 -2.65 15.05
N PHE A 44 13.88 -2.32 15.78
CA PHE A 44 14.68 -1.12 15.58
C PHE A 44 15.36 -1.05 14.21
N ARG A 45 15.96 -2.14 13.71
CA ARG A 45 16.59 -2.19 12.38
C ARG A 45 15.56 -2.04 11.27
N GLN A 46 14.37 -2.60 11.45
CA GLN A 46 13.27 -2.44 10.49
C GLN A 46 12.71 -1.02 10.52
N ALA A 47 12.47 -0.44 11.70
CA ALA A 47 12.05 0.94 11.86
C ALA A 47 13.07 1.92 11.26
N LEU A 48 14.37 1.71 11.53
CA LEU A 48 15.43 2.51 10.96
C LEU A 48 15.49 2.37 9.44
N ARG A 49 15.32 1.16 8.90
CA ARG A 49 15.30 0.93 7.44
C ARG A 49 14.13 1.64 6.77
N VAL A 50 12.92 1.58 7.35
CA VAL A 50 11.74 2.29 6.85
C VAL A 50 11.92 3.81 6.94
N PHE A 51 12.41 4.30 8.08
CA PHE A 51 12.72 5.71 8.28
C PHE A 51 13.73 6.21 7.24
N LEU A 52 14.88 5.53 7.10
CA LEU A 52 15.94 5.96 6.18
C LEU A 52 15.47 5.90 4.72
N SER A 53 14.74 4.86 4.33
CA SER A 53 14.19 4.74 2.97
C SER A 53 13.21 5.86 2.67
N THR A 54 12.29 6.14 3.59
CA THR A 54 11.27 7.19 3.42
C THR A 54 11.93 8.56 3.43
N PHE A 55 12.86 8.79 4.36
CA PHE A 55 13.64 10.02 4.45
C PHE A 55 14.42 10.29 3.16
N ILE A 56 15.20 9.31 2.66
CA ILE A 56 15.98 9.49 1.42
C ILE A 56 15.05 9.75 0.24
N THR A 57 13.94 9.01 0.13
CA THR A 57 12.98 9.16 -0.98
C THR A 57 12.37 10.57 -0.99
N ILE A 58 11.87 11.03 0.17
CA ILE A 58 11.27 12.36 0.30
C ILE A 58 12.34 13.44 0.15
N PHE A 59 13.50 13.26 0.77
CA PHE A 59 14.62 14.20 0.69
C PHE A 59 15.08 14.39 -0.76
N LEU A 60 15.25 13.32 -1.55
CA LEU A 60 15.59 13.43 -2.97
C LEU A 60 14.46 14.07 -3.79
N ALA A 61 13.20 13.78 -3.46
CA ALA A 61 12.05 14.40 -4.13
C ALA A 61 11.93 15.90 -3.83
N GLU A 62 12.35 16.34 -2.63
CA GLU A 62 12.29 17.73 -2.20
C GLU A 62 13.62 18.50 -2.34
N LEU A 63 14.74 17.79 -2.57
CA LEU A 63 16.06 18.40 -2.70
C LEU A 63 16.09 19.33 -3.90
N GLY A 64 16.28 20.62 -3.63
CA GLY A 64 16.28 21.64 -4.68
C GLY A 64 14.88 22.11 -5.09
N ASP A 65 13.85 21.85 -4.28
CA ASP A 65 12.60 22.58 -4.42
C ASP A 65 12.88 24.09 -4.37
N LYS A 66 12.22 24.84 -5.25
CA LYS A 66 12.37 26.29 -5.36
C LYS A 66 12.08 26.97 -4.02
N THR A 67 11.25 26.37 -3.18
CA THR A 67 10.95 26.84 -1.82
C THR A 67 12.18 26.79 -0.90
N GLN A 68 13.04 25.77 -1.01
CA GLN A 68 14.26 25.66 -0.19
C GLN A 68 15.28 26.74 -0.56
N VAL A 69 15.49 26.98 -1.86
CA VAL A 69 16.38 28.05 -2.34
C VAL A 69 15.84 29.43 -1.98
N THR A 70 14.52 29.64 -2.11
CA THR A 70 13.87 30.90 -1.74
C THR A 70 13.99 31.18 -0.24
N THR A 71 13.80 30.16 0.60
CA THR A 71 13.94 30.28 2.06
C THR A 71 15.40 30.56 2.45
N LEU A 72 16.36 29.89 1.80
CA LEU A 72 17.78 30.13 2.02
C LEU A 72 18.19 31.54 1.60
N LEU A 73 17.69 32.03 0.46
CA LEU A 73 17.96 33.37 -0.04
C LEU A 73 17.32 34.45 0.85
N MET A 74 16.05 34.28 1.25
CA MET A 74 15.40 35.15 2.24
C MET A 74 16.14 35.16 3.58
N SER A 75 16.70 34.02 3.99
CA SER A 75 17.52 33.95 5.20
C SER A 75 18.85 34.70 5.01
N ALA A 76 19.52 34.51 3.88
CA ALA A 76 20.81 35.12 3.57
C ALA A 76 20.75 36.66 3.37
N GLU A 77 19.66 37.18 2.81
CA GLU A 77 19.46 38.64 2.65
C GLU A 77 18.92 39.32 3.93
N SER A 78 18.43 38.55 4.89
CA SER A 78 17.92 39.11 6.14
C SER A 78 19.06 39.52 7.08
N GLN A 79 18.90 40.66 7.74
CA GLN A 79 19.80 41.14 8.80
C GLN A 79 19.91 40.14 9.98
N SER A 80 19.01 39.15 10.07
CA SER A 80 19.00 38.09 11.09
C SER A 80 18.61 36.71 10.50
N PRO A 81 19.55 35.99 9.85
CA PRO A 81 19.27 34.71 9.16
C PRO A 81 18.63 33.65 10.06
N TRP A 82 19.03 33.61 11.33
CA TRP A 82 18.48 32.67 12.31
C TRP A 82 16.98 32.87 12.60
N VAL A 83 16.51 34.11 12.60
CA VAL A 83 15.09 34.43 12.88
C VAL A 83 14.21 34.01 11.70
N VAL A 84 14.67 34.26 10.47
CA VAL A 84 13.96 33.84 9.25
C VAL A 84 13.93 32.33 9.12
N PHE A 85 15.05 31.65 9.39
CA PHE A 85 15.11 30.19 9.39
C PHE A 85 14.16 29.57 10.41
N LEU A 86 14.16 30.05 11.66
CA LEU A 86 13.25 29.58 12.69
C LEU A 86 11.79 29.91 12.37
N GLY A 87 11.51 31.09 11.81
CA GLY A 87 10.17 31.48 11.39
C GLY A 87 9.62 30.59 10.27
N ALA A 88 10.42 30.34 9.23
CA ALA A 88 10.06 29.44 8.14
C ALA A 88 9.90 27.99 8.62
N GLY A 89 10.79 27.51 9.47
CA GLY A 89 10.69 26.18 10.08
C GLY A 89 9.43 26.04 10.95
N ALA A 90 9.12 27.03 11.78
CA ALA A 90 7.91 27.06 12.59
C ALA A 90 6.64 27.10 11.72
N ALA A 91 6.64 27.91 10.65
CA ALA A 91 5.54 27.97 9.70
C ALA A 91 5.32 26.62 8.98
N LEU A 92 6.39 25.93 8.60
CA LEU A 92 6.32 24.60 7.99
C LEU A 92 5.71 23.57 8.95
N VAL A 93 6.17 23.54 10.20
CA VAL A 93 5.63 22.65 11.24
C VAL A 93 4.15 22.96 11.51
N ALA A 94 3.79 24.23 11.66
CA ALA A 94 2.42 24.65 11.90
C ALA A 94 1.50 24.26 10.73
N THR A 95 1.94 24.49 9.50
CA THR A 95 1.18 24.14 8.28
C THR A 95 1.03 22.63 8.15
N SER A 96 2.08 21.87 8.43
CA SER A 96 2.04 20.40 8.42
C SER A 96 1.07 19.86 9.46
N LEU A 97 1.08 20.41 10.67
CA LEU A 97 0.17 20.02 11.75
C LEU A 97 -1.28 20.32 11.39
N LEU A 98 -1.55 21.50 10.82
CA LEU A 98 -2.88 21.86 10.31
C LEU A 98 -3.33 20.94 9.18
N GLY A 99 -2.43 20.59 8.26
CA GLY A 99 -2.70 19.66 7.17
C GLY A 99 -3.07 18.27 7.66
N VAL A 100 -2.33 17.72 8.62
CA VAL A 100 -2.63 16.42 9.23
C VAL A 100 -3.95 16.46 9.99
N TRP A 101 -4.19 17.52 10.76
CA TRP A 101 -5.46 17.68 11.50
C TRP A 101 -6.66 17.75 10.57
N LEU A 102 -6.57 18.56 9.51
CA LEU A 102 -7.62 18.70 8.50
C LEU A 102 -7.82 17.39 7.72
N GLY A 103 -6.74 16.72 7.32
CA GLY A 103 -6.78 15.42 6.65
C GLY A 103 -7.44 14.34 7.50
N HIS A 104 -7.12 14.30 8.79
CA HIS A 104 -7.75 13.38 9.75
C HIS A 104 -9.25 13.68 9.93
N TRP A 105 -9.61 14.96 10.02
CA TRP A 105 -11.01 15.38 10.11
C TRP A 105 -11.79 15.00 8.84
N LEU A 106 -11.20 15.20 7.67
CA LEU A 106 -11.80 14.90 6.38
C LEU A 106 -11.96 13.39 6.17
N SER A 107 -10.95 12.60 6.56
CA SER A 107 -10.96 11.13 6.49
C SER A 107 -12.06 10.50 7.35
N LYS A 108 -12.50 11.16 8.44
CA LYS A 108 -13.62 10.70 9.26
C LYS A 108 -15.00 10.95 8.64
N ARG A 109 -15.12 11.95 7.76
CA ARG A 109 -16.40 12.32 7.13
C ARG A 109 -16.60 11.74 5.74
N ILE A 110 -15.51 11.45 5.02
CA ILE A 110 -15.53 11.06 3.61
C ILE A 110 -14.89 9.68 3.45
N SER A 111 -15.49 8.84 2.60
CA SER A 111 -14.93 7.52 2.25
C SER A 111 -13.54 7.65 1.63
N THR A 112 -12.60 6.80 2.03
CA THR A 112 -11.19 6.80 1.59
C THR A 112 -11.05 6.81 0.06
N ARG A 113 -11.91 6.07 -0.65
CA ARG A 113 -11.90 6.03 -2.12
C ARG A 113 -12.16 7.38 -2.77
N THR A 114 -13.09 8.16 -2.21
CA THR A 114 -13.40 9.50 -2.73
C THR A 114 -12.22 10.43 -2.48
N LEU A 115 -11.55 10.32 -1.33
CA LEU A 115 -10.39 11.14 -1.00
C LEU A 115 -9.20 10.85 -1.92
N GLU A 116 -8.91 9.56 -2.17
CA GLU A 116 -7.86 9.13 -3.11
C GLU A 116 -8.14 9.59 -4.54
N THR A 117 -9.38 9.42 -5.00
CA THR A 117 -9.78 9.82 -6.36
C THR A 117 -9.72 11.35 -6.51
N ALA A 118 -10.16 12.10 -5.49
CA ALA A 118 -10.11 13.56 -5.50
C ALA A 118 -8.66 14.08 -5.49
N ALA A 119 -7.78 13.50 -4.66
CA ALA A 119 -6.37 13.85 -4.62
C ALA A 119 -5.70 13.59 -5.98
N GLY A 120 -5.93 12.42 -6.58
CA GLY A 120 -5.41 12.09 -7.91
C GLY A 120 -5.93 13.01 -9.01
N ALA A 121 -7.23 13.32 -9.00
CA ALA A 121 -7.85 14.24 -9.97
C ALA A 121 -7.29 15.67 -9.83
N MET A 122 -7.09 16.14 -8.60
CA MET A 122 -6.53 17.47 -8.34
C MET A 122 -5.06 17.55 -8.77
N LEU A 123 -4.29 16.48 -8.56
CA LEU A 123 -2.90 16.38 -9.03
C LEU A 123 -2.84 16.39 -10.57
N LEU A 124 -3.71 15.63 -11.24
CA LEU A 124 -3.82 15.63 -12.71
C LEU A 124 -4.18 17.02 -13.24
N LEU A 125 -5.15 17.70 -12.60
CA LEU A 125 -5.57 19.04 -12.99
C LEU A 125 -4.40 20.03 -12.89
N ILE A 126 -3.68 20.05 -11.77
CA ILE A 126 -2.50 20.90 -11.58
C ILE A 126 -1.43 20.58 -12.63
N ALA A 127 -1.20 19.30 -12.93
CA ALA A 127 -0.22 18.90 -13.94
C ALA A 127 -0.59 19.41 -15.34
N VAL A 128 -1.87 19.29 -15.75
CA VAL A 128 -2.35 19.81 -17.03
C VAL A 128 -2.26 21.34 -17.08
N MET A 129 -2.62 22.01 -15.98
CA MET A 129 -2.54 23.46 -15.88
C MET A 129 -1.10 23.97 -16.02
N LEU A 130 -0.14 23.34 -15.33
CA LEU A 130 1.28 23.67 -15.46
C LEU A 130 1.81 23.37 -16.86
N LEU A 131 1.40 22.27 -17.48
CA LEU A 131 1.80 21.94 -18.85
C LEU A 131 1.29 22.99 -19.84
N TRP A 132 0.05 23.45 -19.66
CA TRP A 132 -0.52 24.51 -20.51
C TRP A 132 0.21 25.84 -20.32
N ASP A 133 0.51 26.22 -19.08
CA ASP A 133 1.28 27.44 -18.77
C ASP A 133 2.67 27.42 -19.40
N VAL A 134 3.36 26.28 -19.33
CA VAL A 134 4.67 26.06 -19.97
C VAL A 134 4.61 26.07 -21.50
N VAL A 135 3.49 25.67 -22.11
CA VAL A 135 3.33 25.69 -23.57
C VAL A 135 3.02 27.10 -24.09
N GLN A 136 2.40 27.95 -23.27
CA GLN A 136 2.01 29.31 -23.65
C GLN A 136 3.01 30.40 -23.24
N GLY A 137 3.90 30.11 -22.28
CA GLY A 137 4.97 30.99 -21.82
C GLY A 137 6.28 30.76 -22.57
#